data_AF-A0A7S0MLL9-F1
#
_entry.id   AF-A0A7S0MLL9-F1
#
_cell.length_a   1.000
_cell.length_b   1.000
_cell.length_c   1.000
_cell.angle_alpha   90.00
_cell.angle_beta   90.00
_cell.angle_gamma   90.00
#
_symmetry.space_group_name_H-M   'P 1'
#
loop_
_entity.id
_entity.type
_entity.pdbx_description
1 polymer ?
#
loop_
_entity_poly.entity_id
_entity_poly.type
_entity_poly.pdbx_seq_one_letter_code
_entity_poly.pdbx_strand_id
1 'polypeptide(L)'
;TIFACLVALGACVFAACLRIVSLSRTRYQIRFSSDESSNIILLIAHPDDEAMFFVPTIRSLQAAGHTLFVLCISNGNYEGLGRIREDELKTSCARLGIPAKH
;
A
#
# COMPACT_ATOMS: atom_id res chain seq x y z
N THR A 1 -42.90 -11.60 4.91
CA THR A 1 -43.10 -10.40 4.07
C THR A 1 -41.86 -10.19 3.23
N ILE A 2 -41.99 -9.65 2.00
CA ILE A 2 -40.87 -9.36 1.08
C ILE A 2 -39.76 -8.54 1.78
N PHE A 3 -40.15 -7.65 2.70
CA PHE A 3 -39.25 -6.86 3.54
C PHE A 3 -38.27 -7.72 4.37
N ALA A 4 -38.73 -8.81 4.99
CA ALA A 4 -37.85 -9.68 5.78
C ALA A 4 -36.80 -10.41 4.92
N CYS A 5 -37.17 -10.79 3.69
CA CYS A 5 -36.23 -11.42 2.75
C CYS A 5 -35.15 -10.43 2.27
N LEU A 6 -35.51 -9.16 2.02
CA LEU A 6 -34.56 -8.12 1.62
C LEU A 6 -33.53 -7.82 2.71
N VAL A 7 -33.98 -7.73 3.98
CA VAL A 7 -33.10 -7.51 5.13
C VAL A 7 -32.14 -8.70 5.32
N ALA A 8 -32.63 -9.93 5.19
CA ALA A 8 -31.79 -11.13 5.30
C ALA A 8 -30.73 -11.20 4.18
N LEU A 9 -31.10 -10.88 2.94
CA LEU A 9 -30.15 -10.83 1.80
C LEU A 9 -29.08 -9.75 2.01
N GLY A 10 -29.47 -8.56 2.47
CA GLY A 10 -28.52 -7.49 2.80
C GLY A 10 -27.52 -7.89 3.88
N ALA A 11 -27.99 -8.54 4.95
CA ALA A 11 -27.12 -9.05 6.02
C ALA A 11 -26.14 -10.13 5.52
N CYS A 12 -26.60 -11.04 4.64
CA CYS A 12 -25.75 -12.07 4.03
C CYS A 12 -24.68 -11.48 3.12
N VAL A 13 -25.03 -10.50 2.27
CA VAL A 13 -24.07 -9.81 1.39
C VAL A 13 -23.04 -9.07 2.23
N PHE A 14 -23.45 -8.34 3.27
CA PHE A 14 -22.55 -7.65 4.18
C PHE A 14 -21.59 -8.62 4.89
N ALA A 15 -22.10 -9.74 5.42
CA ALA A 15 -21.28 -10.77 6.05
C ALA A 15 -20.30 -11.44 5.07
N ALA A 16 -20.72 -11.68 3.82
CA ALA A 16 -19.87 -12.21 2.77
C ALA A 16 -18.77 -11.22 2.38
N CYS A 17 -19.09 -9.93 2.22
CA CYS A 17 -18.12 -8.87 1.98
C CYS A 17 -17.11 -8.77 3.13
N LEU A 18 -17.56 -8.81 4.39
CA LEU A 18 -16.66 -8.80 5.54
C LEU A 18 -15.73 -10.01 5.57
N ARG A 19 -16.23 -11.22 5.23
CA ARG A 19 -15.39 -12.42 5.14
C ARG A 19 -14.40 -12.34 3.98
N ILE A 20 -14.80 -11.86 2.82
CA ILE A 20 -13.91 -11.68 1.66
C ILE A 20 -12.82 -10.66 2.00
N VAL A 21 -13.18 -9.50 2.56
CA VAL A 21 -12.22 -8.48 3.00
C VAL A 21 -11.28 -9.02 4.08
N SER A 22 -11.78 -9.86 5.00
CA SER A 22 -10.97 -10.54 6.02
C SER A 22 -10.01 -11.58 5.42
N LEU A 23 -10.44 -12.33 4.42
CA LEU A 23 -9.61 -13.34 3.74
C LEU A 23 -8.53 -12.68 2.86
N SER A 24 -8.87 -11.61 2.15
CA SER A 24 -7.95 -10.81 1.32
C SER A 24 -6.85 -10.15 2.15
N ARG A 25 -7.10 -9.85 3.43
CA ARG A 25 -6.07 -9.35 4.35
C ARG A 25 -4.95 -10.36 4.64
N THR A 26 -5.16 -11.65 4.38
CA THR A 26 -4.29 -12.71 4.90
C THR A 26 -3.37 -13.37 3.85
N ARG A 27 -3.54 -13.13 2.54
CA ARG A 27 -2.93 -14.01 1.50
C ARG A 27 -1.96 -13.39 0.49
N TYR A 28 -1.41 -12.19 0.73
CA TYR A 28 -0.29 -11.69 -0.06
C TYR A 28 0.86 -11.24 0.84
N GLN A 29 1.36 -12.14 1.69
CA GLN A 29 2.59 -11.89 2.45
C GLN A 29 3.78 -12.46 1.69
N ILE A 30 4.50 -11.58 1.00
CA ILE A 30 5.89 -11.85 0.61
C ILE A 30 6.68 -11.94 1.91
N ARG A 31 6.96 -13.16 2.38
CA ARG A 31 7.63 -13.37 3.65
C ARG A 31 9.12 -13.07 3.49
N PHE A 32 9.55 -11.91 3.98
CA PHE A 32 10.97 -11.58 4.04
C PHE A 32 11.56 -12.23 5.29
N SER A 33 12.46 -13.18 5.10
CA SER A 33 13.20 -13.83 6.19
C SER A 33 14.55 -13.14 6.35
N SER A 34 14.70 -12.34 7.39
CA SER A 34 16.00 -11.89 7.85
C SER A 34 15.99 -11.77 9.37
N ASP A 35 17.02 -12.29 10.00
CA ASP A 35 17.25 -12.26 11.45
C ASP A 35 17.61 -10.84 11.95
N GLU A 36 17.98 -9.94 11.04
CA GLU A 36 18.50 -8.60 11.36
C GLU A 36 17.82 -7.48 10.57
N SER A 37 17.52 -6.37 11.26
CA SER A 37 16.96 -5.16 10.64
C SER A 37 17.93 -4.59 9.60
N SER A 38 17.44 -4.33 8.39
CA SER A 38 18.24 -3.81 7.27
C SER A 38 17.63 -2.55 6.66
N ASN A 39 18.47 -1.72 6.04
CA ASN A 39 18.05 -0.57 5.24
C ASN A 39 17.79 -1.00 3.79
N ILE A 40 16.58 -0.75 3.29
CA ILE A 40 16.15 -1.15 1.94
C ILE A 40 15.72 0.08 1.16
N ILE A 41 16.21 0.20 -0.08
CA ILE A 41 15.78 1.23 -1.03
C ILE A 41 14.81 0.60 -2.02
N LEU A 42 13.59 1.13 -2.06
CA LEU A 42 12.61 0.84 -3.09
C LEU A 42 12.83 1.81 -4.25
N LEU A 43 13.38 1.30 -5.36
CA LEU A 43 13.56 2.04 -6.60
C LEU A 43 12.28 1.98 -7.44
N ILE A 44 11.73 3.13 -7.79
CA ILE A 44 10.51 3.25 -8.61
C ILE A 44 10.73 4.14 -9.84
N ALA A 45 9.95 3.90 -10.89
CA ALA A 45 10.09 4.62 -12.16
C ALA A 45 9.41 6.00 -12.10
N HIS A 46 8.19 6.04 -11.58
CA HIS A 46 7.35 7.24 -11.53
C HIS A 46 6.74 7.44 -10.14
N PRO A 47 6.36 8.68 -9.79
CA PRO A 47 5.49 8.92 -8.64
C PRO A 47 4.17 8.15 -8.82
N ASP A 48 3.65 7.53 -7.74
CA ASP A 48 2.47 6.65 -7.65
C ASP A 48 2.77 5.13 -7.75
N ASP A 49 3.92 4.73 -8.28
CA ASP A 49 4.29 3.30 -8.34
C ASP A 49 4.31 2.67 -6.92
N GLU A 50 4.70 3.43 -5.90
CA GLU A 50 4.75 2.97 -4.51
C GLU A 50 3.37 2.63 -3.94
N ALA A 51 2.35 3.42 -4.32
CA ALA A 51 0.98 3.29 -3.85
C ALA A 51 0.19 2.28 -4.70
N MET A 52 0.46 2.22 -6.00
CA MET A 52 -0.23 1.34 -6.93
C MET A 52 0.25 -0.12 -6.85
N PHE A 53 1.58 -0.34 -6.77
CA PHE A 53 2.16 -1.68 -6.87
C PHE A 53 2.81 -2.17 -5.58
N PHE A 54 3.48 -1.28 -4.84
CA PHE A 54 4.42 -1.70 -3.79
C PHE A 54 3.86 -1.63 -2.37
N VAL A 55 2.61 -1.20 -2.14
CA VAL A 55 2.01 -1.18 -0.79
C VAL A 55 2.11 -2.54 -0.09
N PRO A 56 1.76 -3.68 -0.71
CA PRO A 56 1.90 -4.98 -0.04
C PRO A 56 3.36 -5.29 0.35
N THR A 57 4.31 -4.96 -0.52
CA THR A 57 5.75 -5.17 -0.30
C THR A 57 6.28 -4.28 0.83
N ILE A 58 5.95 -2.97 0.80
CA ILE A 58 6.31 -1.99 1.82
C ILE A 58 5.81 -2.46 3.19
N ARG A 59 4.55 -2.88 3.28
CA ARG A 59 3.97 -3.36 4.55
C ARG A 59 4.64 -4.63 5.04
N SER A 60 4.98 -5.56 4.14
CA SER A 60 5.66 -6.78 4.53
C SER A 60 7.08 -6.53 5.04
N LEU A 61 7.83 -5.64 4.38
CA LEU A 61 9.18 -5.25 4.80
C LEU A 61 9.18 -4.49 6.13
N GLN A 62 8.22 -3.58 6.33
CA GLN A 62 8.04 -2.91 7.62
C GLN A 62 7.68 -3.90 8.73
N ALA A 63 6.79 -4.86 8.47
CA ALA A 63 6.42 -5.89 9.43
C ALA A 63 7.59 -6.82 9.80
N ALA A 64 8.55 -7.00 8.89
CA ALA A 64 9.81 -7.70 9.13
C ALA A 64 10.88 -6.84 9.85
N GLY A 65 10.58 -5.59 10.20
CA GLY A 65 11.49 -4.71 10.94
C GLY A 65 12.53 -3.98 10.10
N HIS A 66 12.36 -3.92 8.78
CA HIS A 66 13.27 -3.18 7.90
C HIS A 66 12.98 -1.68 7.89
N THR A 67 14.03 -0.88 7.71
CA THR A 67 13.91 0.55 7.41
C THR A 67 13.86 0.74 5.91
N LEU A 68 12.81 1.42 5.42
CA LEU A 68 12.60 1.66 4.00
C LEU A 68 12.97 3.09 3.60
N PHE A 69 13.43 3.22 2.37
CA PHE A 69 13.64 4.46 1.64
C PHE A 69 13.03 4.31 0.24
N VAL A 70 12.54 5.39 -0.36
CA VAL A 70 12.01 5.39 -1.73
C VAL A 70 12.87 6.30 -2.60
N LEU A 71 13.34 5.77 -3.71
CA LEU A 71 14.04 6.53 -4.75
C LEU A 71 13.22 6.49 -6.03
N CYS A 72 12.74 7.64 -6.47
CA CYS A 72 12.03 7.78 -7.74
C CYS A 72 12.97 8.35 -8.80
N ILE A 73 13.10 7.67 -9.94
CA ILE A 73 14.04 8.07 -11.01
C ILE A 73 13.50 9.18 -11.92
N SER A 74 12.21 9.51 -11.82
CA SER A 74 11.58 10.59 -12.56
C SER A 74 10.57 11.33 -11.69
N ASN A 75 10.20 12.55 -12.06
CA ASN A 75 9.10 13.26 -11.41
C ASN A 75 7.78 13.17 -12.20
N GLY A 76 7.71 12.35 -13.26
CA GLY A 76 6.50 12.17 -14.04
C GLY A 76 5.98 13.47 -14.71
N ASN A 77 6.87 14.39 -15.10
CA ASN A 77 6.53 15.72 -15.61
C ASN A 77 5.99 15.76 -17.06
N TYR A 78 5.47 14.66 -17.59
CA TYR A 78 4.94 14.63 -18.96
C TYR A 78 3.83 15.67 -19.18
N GLU A 79 2.99 15.90 -18.17
CA GLU A 79 1.89 16.89 -18.19
C GLU A 79 2.29 18.24 -17.56
N GLY A 80 3.56 18.47 -17.25
CA GLY A 80 4.01 19.69 -16.55
C GLY A 80 3.73 19.71 -15.05
N LEU A 81 3.27 18.58 -14.47
CA LEU A 81 2.87 18.45 -13.06
C LEU A 81 3.96 17.90 -12.13
N GLY A 82 5.21 17.83 -12.57
CA GLY A 82 6.27 17.09 -11.86
C GLY A 82 6.49 17.54 -10.41
N ARG A 83 6.47 18.85 -10.15
CA ARG A 83 6.60 19.39 -8.78
C ARG A 83 5.45 18.97 -7.87
N ILE A 84 4.23 18.95 -8.39
CA ILE A 84 3.05 18.52 -7.63
C ILE A 84 3.19 17.03 -7.29
N ARG A 85 3.58 16.21 -8.28
CA ARG A 85 3.78 14.76 -8.11
C ARG A 85 4.91 14.41 -7.15
N GLU A 86 5.97 15.21 -7.10
CA GLU A 86 7.03 15.07 -6.09
C GLU A 86 6.49 15.28 -4.67
N ASP A 87 5.63 16.29 -4.46
CA ASP A 87 5.04 16.56 -3.14
C ASP A 87 3.96 15.53 -2.77
N GLU A 88 3.21 15.04 -3.76
CA GLU A 88 2.30 13.89 -3.60
C GLU A 88 3.06 12.64 -3.18
N LEU A 89 4.18 12.31 -3.83
CA LEU A 89 5.03 11.17 -3.48
C LEU A 89 5.58 11.28 -2.05
N LYS A 90 6.09 12.46 -1.64
CA LYS A 90 6.53 12.68 -0.26
C LYS A 90 5.40 12.45 0.74
N THR A 91 4.21 12.95 0.42
CA THR A 91 3.01 12.79 1.27
C THR A 91 2.56 11.33 1.33
N SER A 92 2.59 10.62 0.21
CA SER A 92 2.29 9.19 0.10
C SER A 92 3.27 8.36 0.95
N CYS A 93 4.58 8.60 0.80
CA CYS A 93 5.63 7.95 1.60
C CYS A 93 5.42 8.19 3.10
N ALA A 94 5.10 9.41 3.51
CA ALA A 94 4.80 9.74 4.91
C ALA A 94 3.59 8.95 5.44
N ARG A 95 2.52 8.81 4.65
CA ARG A 95 1.34 7.98 5.00
C ARG A 95 1.65 6.49 5.07
N LEU A 96 2.63 6.04 4.28
CA LEU A 96 3.13 4.67 4.32
C LEU A 96 4.07 4.44 5.52
N GLY A 97 4.47 5.47 6.26
CA GLY A 97 5.39 5.37 7.39
C GLY A 97 6.87 5.27 6.96
N ILE A 98 7.19 5.76 5.77
CA ILE A 98 8.55 5.84 5.25
C ILE A 98 9.10 7.23 5.60
N PRO A 99 10.20 7.33 6.38
CA PRO A 99 10.72 8.62 6.80
C PRO A 99 11.30 9.38 5.61
N ALA A 100 11.01 10.69 5.54
CA ALA A 100 11.72 11.59 4.65
C ALA A 100 13.13 11.81 5.23
N LYS A 101 14.11 11.02 4.79
CA LYS A 101 15.51 11.30 5.07
C LYS A 101 16.17 11.84 3.81
N HIS A 102 16.86 12.96 4.03
CA HIS A 102 17.59 13.79 3.08
C HIS A 102 18.60 13.00 2.23
#